data_AF-A0A3N7AS02-F1
#
_entry.id   AF-A0A3N7AS02-F1
#
_cell.length_a   1.000
_cell.length_b   1.000
_cell.length_c   1.000
_cell.angle_alpha   90.00
_cell.angle_beta   90.00
_cell.angle_gamma   90.00
#
_symmetry.space_group_name_H-M   'P 1'
#
loop_
_entity.id
_entity.type
_entity.pdbx_description
1 polymer ?
#
loop_
_entity_poly.entity_id
_entity_poly.type
_entity_poly.pdbx_seq_one_letter_code
_entity_poly.pdbx_strand_id
1 'polypeptide(L)'
;MTTKEDIFNLIKKNINLSGEINDYHIKLNDGRFYRENMIGVYSIREGMAINKKNYNLAKQMHQLLIGLRNDSGILLKGVTIKGRNYSGMFYLSENYDKVIGYLEDDIDESDNIIS
;
A
#
# COMPACT_ATOMS: atom_id res chain seq x y z
N MET A 1 -15.43 -13.44 9.79
CA MET A 1 -15.54 -12.01 9.45
C MET A 1 -14.18 -11.41 9.76
N THR A 2 -13.48 -10.89 8.76
CA THR A 2 -12.12 -10.34 8.97
C THR A 2 -12.22 -9.01 9.71
N THR A 3 -11.53 -8.90 10.85
CA THR A 3 -11.53 -7.67 11.64
C THR A 3 -10.45 -6.70 11.16
N LYS A 4 -10.55 -5.44 11.60
CA LYS A 4 -9.52 -4.43 11.36
C LYS A 4 -8.17 -4.82 11.96
N GLU A 5 -8.17 -5.54 13.07
CA GLU A 5 -6.98 -6.08 13.73
C GLU A 5 -6.34 -7.23 12.93
N ASP A 6 -7.16 -8.13 12.36
CA ASP A 6 -6.65 -9.19 11.48
C ASP A 6 -5.95 -8.60 10.25
N ILE A 7 -6.55 -7.57 9.64
CA ILE A 7 -5.98 -6.85 8.49
C ILE A 7 -4.67 -6.17 8.88
N PHE A 8 -4.63 -5.50 10.04
CA PHE A 8 -3.41 -4.90 10.54
C PHE A 8 -2.31 -5.93 10.74
N ASN A 9 -2.61 -7.04 11.41
CA ASN A 9 -1.65 -8.10 11.70
C ASN A 9 -1.12 -8.75 10.42
N LEU A 10 -1.98 -8.92 9.41
CA LEU A 10 -1.57 -9.39 8.08
C LEU A 10 -0.56 -8.42 7.44
N ILE A 11 -0.85 -7.12 7.44
CA ILE A 11 0.04 -6.09 6.88
C ILE A 11 1.34 -6.03 7.67
N LYS A 12 1.25 -5.94 8.99
CA LYS A 12 2.38 -5.92 9.92
C LYS A 12 3.34 -7.07 9.66
N LYS A 13 2.82 -8.29 9.45
CA LYS A 13 3.63 -9.46 9.11
C LYS A 13 4.25 -9.37 7.72
N ASN A 14 3.57 -8.75 6.76
CA ASN A 14 4.06 -8.65 5.38
C ASN A 14 5.24 -7.68 5.24
N ILE A 15 5.23 -6.59 5.99
CA ILE A 15 6.23 -5.51 5.87
C ILE A 15 7.05 -5.26 7.13
N ASN A 16 6.90 -6.12 8.16
CA ASN A 16 7.60 -6.02 9.44
C ASN A 16 7.38 -4.68 10.18
N LEU A 17 6.15 -4.15 10.19
CA LEU A 17 5.82 -2.97 11.01
C LEU A 17 6.08 -3.22 12.50
N SER A 18 6.60 -2.20 13.19
CA SER A 18 6.68 -2.17 14.65
C SER A 18 5.35 -1.72 15.27
N GLY A 19 5.21 -1.80 16.60
CA GLY A 19 4.05 -1.28 17.33
C GLY A 19 2.78 -2.14 17.29
N GLU A 20 1.76 -1.72 18.04
CA GLU A 20 0.44 -2.36 18.13
C GLU A 20 -0.59 -1.60 17.29
N ILE A 21 -1.76 -2.20 17.04
CA ILE A 21 -2.84 -1.55 16.27
C ILE A 21 -3.23 -0.18 16.83
N ASN A 22 -3.13 0.02 18.15
CA ASN A 22 -3.46 1.27 18.83
C ASN A 22 -2.48 2.42 18.50
N ASP A 23 -1.27 2.09 18.05
CA ASP A 23 -0.26 3.08 17.63
C ASP A 23 -0.54 3.62 16.22
N TYR A 24 -1.50 3.02 15.51
CA TYR A 24 -1.78 3.32 14.12
C TYR A 24 -3.25 3.69 13.88
N HIS A 25 -3.45 4.79 13.16
CA HIS A 25 -4.72 5.06 12.52
C HIS A 25 -4.84 4.23 11.24
N ILE A 26 -5.76 3.25 11.26
CA ILE A 26 -6.02 2.39 10.10
C ILE A 26 -7.37 2.78 9.49
N LYS A 27 -7.38 2.98 8.18
CA LYS A 27 -8.57 3.29 7.39
C LYS A 27 -8.76 2.23 6.32
N LEU A 28 -9.91 1.55 6.35
CA LEU A 28 -10.35 0.68 5.27
C LEU A 28 -10.99 1.55 4.18
N ASN A 29 -10.60 1.37 2.93
CA ASN A 29 -11.16 2.09 1.81
C ASN A 29 -12.27 1.27 1.17
N ASP A 30 -13.50 1.80 1.20
CA ASP A 30 -14.69 1.17 0.60
C ASP A 30 -14.74 1.27 -0.94
N GLY A 31 -13.69 1.83 -1.55
CA GLY A 31 -13.56 1.95 -2.99
C GLY A 31 -13.39 0.59 -3.68
N ARG A 32 -13.88 0.50 -4.91
CA ARG A 32 -13.64 -0.65 -5.79
C ARG A 32 -12.39 -0.40 -6.62
N PHE A 33 -11.29 -1.04 -6.22
CA PHE A 33 -10.02 -0.95 -6.94
C PHE A 33 -9.91 -2.12 -7.92
N TYR A 34 -10.24 -1.89 -9.18
CA TYR A 34 -10.02 -2.89 -10.22
C TYR A 34 -8.51 -3.04 -10.47
N ARG A 35 -8.01 -4.28 -10.39
CA ARG A 35 -6.59 -4.60 -10.51
C ARG A 35 -5.98 -4.09 -11.81
N GLU A 36 -6.65 -4.31 -12.93
CA GLU A 36 -6.20 -3.83 -14.26
C GLU A 36 -6.10 -2.30 -14.33
N ASN A 37 -7.08 -1.59 -13.76
CA ASN A 37 -7.02 -0.12 -13.70
C ASN A 37 -5.82 0.33 -12.85
N MET A 38 -5.53 -0.37 -11.77
CA MET A 38 -4.40 -0.05 -10.91
C MET A 38 -3.06 -0.34 -11.59
N ILE A 39 -2.96 -1.40 -12.38
CA ILE A 39 -1.79 -1.65 -13.24
C ILE A 39 -1.57 -0.47 -14.19
N GLY A 40 -2.62 -0.01 -14.88
CA GLY A 40 -2.53 1.14 -15.78
C GLY A 40 -2.06 2.41 -15.07
N VAL A 41 -2.71 2.76 -13.95
CA VAL A 41 -2.38 3.96 -13.16
C VAL A 41 -0.94 3.92 -12.66
N TYR A 42 -0.51 2.80 -12.08
CA TYR A 42 0.83 2.72 -11.50
C TYR A 42 1.94 2.57 -12.54
N SER A 43 1.66 2.00 -13.72
CA SER A 43 2.63 2.00 -14.82
C SER A 43 2.92 3.43 -15.31
N ILE A 44 1.89 4.28 -15.41
CA ILE A 44 2.07 5.69 -15.77
C ILE A 44 2.86 6.42 -14.68
N ARG A 45 2.48 6.23 -13.41
CA ARG A 45 3.14 6.89 -12.29
C ARG A 45 4.60 6.47 -12.11
N GLU A 46 4.93 5.19 -12.35
CA GLU A 46 6.31 4.69 -12.34
C GLU A 46 7.15 5.44 -13.39
N GLY A 47 6.66 5.55 -14.63
CA GLY A 47 7.33 6.32 -15.68
C GLY A 47 7.51 7.80 -15.32
N MET A 48 6.51 8.42 -14.70
CA MET A 48 6.62 9.79 -14.20
C MET A 48 7.67 9.94 -13.09
N ALA A 49 7.75 8.98 -12.16
CA ALA A 49 8.75 8.98 -11.09
C ALA A 49 10.17 8.85 -11.66
N ILE A 50 10.37 7.96 -12.64
CA ILE A 50 11.64 7.81 -13.36
C ILE A 50 12.04 9.13 -14.05
N ASN A 51 11.11 9.77 -14.77
CA ASN A 51 11.36 11.04 -15.46
C ASN A 51 11.74 12.17 -14.49
N LYS A 52 11.18 12.15 -13.28
CA LYS A 52 11.52 13.10 -12.20
C LYS A 52 12.75 12.70 -11.40
N LYS A 53 13.42 11.60 -11.74
CA LYS A 53 14.54 11.01 -10.99
C LYS A 53 14.19 10.64 -9.53
N ASN A 54 12.91 10.45 -9.22
CA ASN A 54 12.50 9.84 -7.95
C ASN A 54 12.55 8.31 -8.09
N TYR A 55 13.76 7.77 -8.02
CA TYR A 55 14.01 6.35 -8.21
C TYR A 55 13.47 5.49 -7.05
N ASN A 56 13.34 6.07 -5.85
CA ASN A 56 12.78 5.35 -4.70
C ASN A 56 11.29 5.07 -4.94
N LEU A 57 10.51 6.11 -5.27
CA LEU A 57 9.10 5.98 -5.61
C LEU A 57 8.88 5.06 -6.82
N ALA A 58 9.73 5.19 -7.85
CA ALA A 58 9.68 4.30 -9.02
C ALA A 58 9.88 2.82 -8.63
N LYS A 59 10.84 2.52 -7.75
CA LYS A 59 11.08 1.17 -7.25
C LYS A 59 9.88 0.64 -6.46
N GLN A 60 9.27 1.45 -5.60
CA GLN A 60 8.07 1.04 -4.87
C GLN A 60 6.91 0.73 -5.83
N MET A 61 6.67 1.59 -6.82
CA MET A 61 5.64 1.38 -7.85
C MET A 61 5.92 0.12 -8.68
N HIS A 62 7.18 -0.15 -9.01
CA HIS A 62 7.59 -1.35 -9.71
C HIS A 62 7.22 -2.62 -8.92
N GLN A 63 7.53 -2.64 -7.62
CA GLN A 63 7.19 -3.77 -6.75
C GLN A 63 5.66 -3.95 -6.62
N LEU A 64 4.92 -2.85 -6.47
CA LEU A 64 3.46 -2.89 -6.50
C LEU A 64 2.93 -3.48 -7.82
N LEU A 65 3.48 -3.07 -8.97
CA LEU A 65 3.09 -3.60 -10.28
C LEU A 65 3.37 -5.09 -10.43
N ILE A 66 4.48 -5.60 -9.89
CA ILE A 66 4.75 -7.05 -9.85
C ILE A 66 3.64 -7.77 -9.08
N GLY A 67 3.29 -7.27 -7.89
CA GLY A 67 2.21 -7.83 -7.09
C GLY A 67 0.86 -7.83 -7.83
N LEU A 68 0.50 -6.70 -8.43
CA LEU A 68 -0.72 -6.54 -9.20
C LEU A 68 -0.76 -7.44 -10.45
N ARG A 69 0.36 -7.71 -11.11
CA ARG A 69 0.40 -8.59 -12.30
C ARG A 69 0.35 -10.06 -11.94
N ASN A 70 0.86 -10.43 -10.77
CA ASN A 70 0.92 -11.81 -10.30
C ASN A 70 -0.36 -12.25 -9.56
N ASP A 71 -1.23 -11.31 -9.20
CA ASP A 71 -2.51 -11.63 -8.57
C ASP A 71 -3.59 -11.96 -9.62
N SER A 72 -4.38 -13.00 -9.37
CA SER A 72 -5.48 -13.43 -10.23
C SER A 72 -6.82 -12.77 -9.90
N GLY A 73 -6.91 -12.01 -8.80
CA GLY A 73 -8.12 -11.30 -8.38
C GLY A 73 -8.48 -10.17 -9.33
N ILE A 74 -9.78 -9.83 -9.40
CA ILE A 74 -10.26 -8.71 -10.22
C ILE A 74 -10.31 -7.43 -9.39
N LEU A 75 -10.79 -7.54 -8.15
CA LEU A 75 -10.96 -6.43 -7.22
C LEU A 75 -9.94 -6.51 -6.09
N LEU A 76 -9.50 -5.33 -5.66
CA LEU A 76 -8.60 -5.15 -4.54
C LEU A 76 -9.30 -4.35 -3.44
N LYS A 77 -8.83 -4.54 -2.21
CA LYS A 77 -9.21 -3.72 -1.05
C LYS A 77 -8.08 -2.78 -0.71
N GLY A 78 -8.40 -1.50 -0.55
CA GLY A 78 -7.44 -0.49 -0.14
C GLY A 78 -7.40 -0.37 1.38
N VAL A 79 -6.21 -0.32 1.97
CA VAL A 79 -6.03 -0.05 3.40
C VAL A 79 -4.97 1.03 3.55
N THR A 80 -5.28 2.09 4.28
CA THR A 80 -4.31 3.12 4.63
C THR A 80 -3.94 2.95 6.10
N ILE A 81 -2.64 2.89 6.40
CA ILE A 81 -2.11 2.87 7.76
C ILE A 81 -1.32 4.16 7.95
N LYS A 82 -1.59 4.87 9.05
CA LYS A 82 -0.82 6.06 9.47
C LYS A 82 -0.41 5.91 10.92
N GLY A 83 0.89 5.94 11.17
CA GLY A 83 1.49 6.06 12.50
C GLY A 83 2.18 7.41 12.65
N ARG A 84 2.96 7.57 13.72
CA ARG A 84 3.65 8.83 14.01
C ARG A 84 4.67 9.25 12.94
N ASN A 85 5.47 8.30 12.45
CA ASN A 85 6.54 8.54 11.46
C ASN A 85 6.39 7.59 10.25
N TYR A 86 5.16 7.16 9.97
CA TYR A 86 4.90 6.12 8.98
C TYR A 86 3.55 6.34 8.30
N SER A 87 3.52 6.27 6.97
CA SER A 87 2.27 6.17 6.22
C SER A 87 2.40 5.17 5.09
N GLY A 88 1.43 4.28 4.97
CA GLY A 88 1.39 3.27 3.92
C GLY A 88 0.00 3.15 3.31
N MET A 89 -0.07 3.02 1.99
CA MET A 89 -1.25 2.61 1.25
C MET A 89 -1.06 1.19 0.73
N PHE A 90 -1.90 0.29 1.17
CA PHE A 90 -1.84 -1.14 0.88
C PHE A 90 -3.00 -1.55 -0.02
N TYR A 91 -2.70 -2.47 -0.94
CA TYR A 91 -3.67 -3.19 -1.74
C TYR A 91 -3.70 -4.63 -1.28
N LEU A 92 -4.87 -5.08 -0.83
CA LEU A 92 -5.13 -6.45 -0.40
C LEU A 92 -6.04 -7.15 -1.41
N SER A 93 -6.04 -8.47 -1.38
CA SER A 93 -7.03 -9.30 -2.08
C SER A 93 -8.45 -8.96 -1.62
N GLU A 94 -9.44 -9.32 -2.44
CA GLU A 94 -10.85 -9.05 -2.14
C GLU A 94 -11.33 -9.63 -0.80
N ASN A 95 -10.72 -10.74 -0.38
CA ASN A 95 -11.03 -11.46 0.85
C ASN A 95 -10.19 -11.04 2.07
N TYR A 96 -9.31 -10.04 1.93
CA TYR A 96 -8.38 -9.60 2.98
C TYR A 96 -7.43 -10.71 3.49
N ASP A 97 -7.10 -11.70 2.66
CA ASP A 97 -6.24 -12.82 3.04
C ASP A 97 -4.78 -12.65 2.58
N LYS A 98 -4.51 -11.67 1.70
CA LYS A 98 -3.19 -11.45 1.10
C LYS A 98 -2.94 -9.97 0.84
N VAL A 99 -1.74 -9.50 1.16
CA VAL A 99 -1.22 -8.20 0.69
C VAL A 99 -0.67 -8.39 -0.72
N ILE A 100 -1.20 -7.62 -1.66
CA ILE A 100 -0.80 -7.62 -3.08
C ILE A 100 0.41 -6.72 -3.29
N GLY A 101 0.42 -5.56 -2.64
CA GLY A 101 1.50 -4.60 -2.70
C GLY A 101 1.14 -3.32 -1.98
N TYR A 102 2.08 -2.39 -1.91
CA TYR A 102 1.92 -1.16 -1.14
C TYR A 102 2.81 -0.04 -1.67
N LEU A 103 2.50 1.17 -1.24
CA LEU A 103 3.37 2.33 -1.31
C LEU A 103 3.54 2.88 0.10
N GLU A 104 4.77 3.21 0.45
CA GLU A 104 5.17 3.76 1.74
C GLU A 104 5.77 5.14 1.56
N ASP A 105 5.32 6.03 2.40
CA ASP A 105 5.89 7.36 2.56
C ASP A 105 6.50 7.45 3.96
N ASP A 106 7.77 7.82 4.01
CA ASP A 106 8.38 8.25 5.27
C ASP A 106 7.89 9.66 5.57
N ILE A 107 7.46 9.87 6.81
CA ILE A 107 6.91 11.15 7.28
C ILE A 107 7.90 11.76 8.27
N ASP A 108 8.27 13.04 8.09
CA ASP A 108 9.11 13.78 9.04
C ASP A 108 8.32 14.21 10.28
N GLU A 109 9.01 14.79 11.27
CA GLU A 109 8.37 15.30 12.50
C GLU A 109 7.34 16.42 12.25
N SER A 110 7.25 16.95 11.03
CA SER A 110 6.32 17.99 10.59
C SER A 110 5.22 17.47 9.66
N ASP A 111 5.00 16.15 9.63
CA ASP A 111 4.02 15.48 8.77
C ASP A 111 4.28 15.60 7.25
N ASN A 112 5.48 15.97 6.84
CA ASN A 112 5.84 16.03 5.41
C ASN A 112 6.32 14.68 4.90
N ILE A 113 5.93 14.34 3.68
CA ILE A 113 6.46 13.20 2.94
C ILE A 113 7.92 13.51 2.55
N ILE A 114 8.85 12.67 3.00
CA ILE A 114 10.30 12.81 2.74
C ILE A 114 10.77 11.98 1.54
N SER A 115 9.91 11.11 0.99
CA SER A 115 10.22 10.13 -0.07
C SER A 115 9.65 10.46 -1.46
#